data_AF-A0AB38TIR2-F1
#
_entry.id   AF-A0AB38TIR2-F1
#
_cell.length_a   1.000
_cell.length_b   1.000
_cell.length_c   1.000
_cell.angle_alpha   90.00
_cell.angle_beta   90.00
_cell.angle_gamma   90.00
#
_symmetry.space_group_name_H-M   'P 1'
#
loop_
_entity.id
_entity.type
_entity.pdbx_description
1 polymer ?
#
loop_
_entity_poly.entity_id
_entity_poly.type
_entity_poly.pdbx_seq_one_letter_code
_entity_poly.pdbx_strand_id
1 'polypeptide(L)'
;MAGALRWIVFAIAVLAMNFPIIVTLITSLKSQRELSTNPGLWISQPTLDNYLEVLTQTSRFNIYAYLLNSTVAALIGTGLAIVLAFPAAYAIARSEAGKRLVLPIVINLRAVPLIIFAIPLYMMYQWLGLLDTRIGLGLILTIVNAPLALVILVNAISDVPVELDEAAKVDGANSLQVMMMIVRPVIRPALVTTFIFGFITAWNEFLFGLMLTTSRAVPMTVGASFFFAASGGGVKWGTASAVMMLGALPPALLGLVMYRQISGSMTAGAVKG
;
A
#
# COMPACT_ATOMS: atom_id res chain seq x y z
N MET A 1 -12.14 -37.18 11.84
CA MET A 1 -11.17 -36.52 12.74
C MET A 1 -10.22 -35.56 12.02
N ALA A 2 -9.57 -35.92 10.91
CA ALA A 2 -8.64 -35.04 10.19
C ALA A 2 -9.24 -33.70 9.71
N GLY A 3 -10.51 -33.68 9.30
CA GLY A 3 -11.19 -32.43 8.88
C GLY A 3 -11.42 -31.45 10.04
N ALA A 4 -11.85 -31.94 11.21
CA ALA A 4 -12.07 -31.11 12.39
C ALA A 4 -10.77 -30.50 12.92
N LEU A 5 -9.69 -31.28 12.97
CA LEU A 5 -8.36 -30.79 13.35
C LEU A 5 -7.88 -29.68 12.39
N ARG A 6 -8.06 -29.86 11.08
CA ARG A 6 -7.69 -28.84 10.08
C ARG A 6 -8.43 -27.51 10.30
N TRP A 7 -9.73 -27.56 10.56
CA TRP A 7 -10.51 -26.35 10.84
C TRP A 7 -10.12 -25.67 12.15
N ILE A 8 -9.79 -26.44 13.19
CA ILE A 8 -9.27 -25.90 14.46
C ILE A 8 -7.94 -25.18 14.23
N VAL A 9 -7.01 -25.79 13.47
CA VAL A 9 -5.73 -25.16 13.13
C VAL A 9 -5.94 -23.86 12.36
N PHE A 10 -6.83 -23.84 11.37
CA PHE A 10 -7.16 -22.62 10.63
C PHE A 10 -7.80 -21.55 11.52
N ALA A 11 -8.71 -21.93 12.43
CA ALA A 11 -9.32 -20.99 13.37
C ALA A 11 -8.27 -20.35 14.31
N ILE A 12 -7.36 -21.17 14.86
CA ILE A 12 -6.27 -20.68 15.72
C ILE A 12 -5.34 -19.75 14.93
N ALA A 13 -4.97 -20.13 13.71
CA ALA A 13 -4.12 -19.31 12.85
C ALA A 13 -4.77 -17.95 12.54
N VAL A 14 -6.05 -17.93 12.17
CA VAL A 14 -6.81 -16.69 11.90
C VAL A 14 -6.85 -15.81 13.15
N LEU A 15 -7.16 -16.38 14.32
CA LEU A 15 -7.19 -15.64 15.57
C LEU A 15 -5.82 -15.07 15.95
N ALA A 16 -4.76 -15.88 15.84
CA ALA A 16 -3.40 -15.46 16.16
C ALA A 16 -2.91 -14.33 15.23
N MET A 17 -3.17 -14.43 13.92
CA MET A 17 -2.77 -13.41 12.95
C MET A 17 -3.53 -12.09 13.12
N ASN A 18 -4.79 -12.15 13.55
CA ASN A 18 -5.63 -10.96 13.76
C ASN A 18 -5.60 -10.45 15.20
N PHE A 19 -4.90 -11.12 16.11
CA PHE A 19 -4.86 -10.75 17.53
C PHE A 19 -4.49 -9.28 17.77
N PRO A 20 -3.47 -8.70 17.12
CA PRO A 20 -3.14 -7.28 17.30
C PRO A 20 -4.27 -6.34 16.84
N ILE A 21 -4.96 -6.69 15.75
CA ILE A 21 -6.08 -5.90 15.22
C ILE A 21 -7.27 -5.99 16.19
N ILE A 22 -7.55 -7.18 16.71
CA ILE A 22 -8.61 -7.42 17.69
C ILE A 22 -8.35 -6.62 18.97
N VAL A 23 -7.13 -6.66 19.50
CA VAL A 23 -6.73 -5.88 20.69
C VAL A 23 -6.87 -4.38 20.43
N THR A 24 -6.45 -3.90 19.25
CA THR A 24 -6.57 -2.49 18.87
C THR A 24 -8.05 -2.07 18.77
N LEU A 25 -8.90 -2.90 18.17
CA LEU A 25 -10.35 -2.68 18.11
C LEU A 25 -10.95 -2.60 19.51
N ILE A 26 -10.64 -3.56 20.38
CA ILE A 26 -11.14 -3.59 21.76
C ILE A 26 -10.68 -2.35 22.53
N THR A 27 -9.39 -2.01 22.40
CA THR A 27 -8.80 -0.82 23.06
C THR A 27 -9.47 0.47 22.59
N SER A 28 -9.81 0.57 21.31
CA SER A 28 -10.52 1.73 20.74
C SER A 28 -11.93 1.92 21.30
N LEU A 29 -12.54 0.87 21.86
CA LEU A 29 -13.90 0.87 22.40
C LEU A 29 -13.95 1.01 23.94
N LYS A 30 -12.79 1.10 24.60
CA LYS A 30 -12.70 1.26 26.06
C LYS A 30 -12.57 2.72 26.47
N SER A 31 -13.18 3.07 27.61
CA SER A 31 -12.94 4.37 28.25
C SER A 31 -11.53 4.45 28.82
N GLN A 32 -11.01 5.67 28.98
CA GLN A 32 -9.67 5.86 29.55
C GLN A 32 -9.55 5.36 30.99
N ARG A 33 -10.66 5.41 31.75
CA ARG A 33 -10.75 4.81 33.08
C ARG A 33 -10.62 3.29 33.00
N GLU A 34 -11.35 2.64 32.12
CA GLU A 34 -11.28 1.18 31.96
C GLU A 34 -9.89 0.71 31.50
N LEU A 35 -9.25 1.44 30.58
CA LEU A 35 -7.88 1.12 30.14
C LEU A 35 -6.86 1.18 31.27
N SER A 36 -7.06 2.06 32.26
CA SER A 36 -6.16 2.16 33.41
C SER A 36 -6.32 1.03 34.44
N THR A 37 -7.46 0.33 34.44
CA THR A 37 -7.78 -0.71 35.45
C THR A 37 -7.94 -2.12 34.87
N ASN A 38 -8.19 -2.26 33.57
CA ASN A 38 -8.50 -3.52 32.89
C ASN A 38 -7.70 -3.65 31.58
N PRO A 39 -6.49 -4.25 31.65
CA PRO A 39 -5.68 -4.54 30.46
C PRO A 39 -6.19 -5.76 29.66
N GLY A 40 -7.25 -6.43 30.10
CA GLY A 40 -7.80 -7.62 29.45
C GLY A 40 -8.54 -7.32 28.15
N LEU A 41 -8.98 -8.37 27.45
CA LEU A 41 -9.75 -8.26 26.20
C LEU A 41 -11.25 -8.02 26.44
N TRP A 42 -11.73 -8.20 27.67
CA TRP A 42 -13.12 -7.97 28.01
C TRP A 42 -13.42 -6.47 28.09
N ILE A 43 -14.56 -6.06 27.53
CA ILE A 43 -15.08 -4.69 27.58
C ILE A 43 -16.25 -4.65 28.55
N SER A 44 -16.14 -3.85 29.60
CA SER A 44 -17.18 -3.73 30.62
C SER A 44 -18.26 -2.75 30.17
N GLN A 45 -17.87 -1.63 29.58
CA GLN A 45 -18.78 -0.60 29.07
C GLN A 45 -18.24 -0.04 27.75
N PRO A 46 -18.66 -0.59 26.58
CA PRO A 46 -18.18 -0.12 25.28
C PRO A 46 -18.61 1.33 25.05
N THR A 47 -17.69 2.15 24.54
CA THR A 47 -17.92 3.55 24.19
C THR A 47 -17.33 3.88 22.81
N LEU A 48 -17.91 4.91 22.17
CA LEU A 48 -17.39 5.49 20.93
C LEU A 48 -16.71 6.85 21.16
N ASP A 49 -16.50 7.26 22.42
CA ASP A 49 -15.91 8.56 22.76
C ASP A 49 -14.54 8.77 22.10
N ASN A 50 -13.72 7.73 22.01
CA ASN A 50 -12.42 7.79 21.33
C ASN A 50 -12.58 8.12 19.83
N TYR A 51 -13.58 7.55 19.16
CA TYR A 51 -13.88 7.85 17.77
C TYR A 51 -14.46 9.26 17.62
N LEU A 52 -15.37 9.67 18.51
CA LEU A 52 -15.92 11.03 18.51
C LEU A 52 -14.81 12.08 18.72
N GLU A 53 -13.87 11.84 19.65
CA GLU A 53 -12.71 12.72 19.87
C GLU A 53 -11.90 12.89 18.58
N VAL A 54 -11.61 11.79 17.87
CA VAL A 54 -10.82 11.83 16.62
C VAL A 54 -11.59 12.50 15.49
N LEU A 55 -12.88 12.20 15.34
CA LEU A 55 -13.70 12.67 14.22
C LEU A 55 -14.16 14.12 14.37
N THR A 56 -14.17 14.66 15.58
CA THR A 56 -14.55 16.07 15.87
C THR A 56 -13.34 17.00 15.97
N GLN A 57 -12.14 16.45 16.20
CA GLN A 57 -10.90 17.22 16.22
C GLN A 57 -10.57 17.72 14.81
N THR A 58 -10.69 19.02 14.57
CA THR A 58 -10.44 19.62 13.24
C THR A 58 -9.31 20.66 13.23
N SER A 59 -8.96 21.22 14.40
CA SER A 59 -8.00 22.31 14.53
C SER A 59 -6.55 21.85 14.57
N ARG A 60 -6.24 20.81 15.36
CA ARG A 60 -4.86 20.31 15.56
C ARG A 60 -4.56 19.03 14.78
N PHE A 61 -5.52 18.11 14.71
CA PHE A 61 -5.36 16.79 14.11
C PHE A 61 -6.55 16.47 13.22
N ASN A 62 -6.48 16.87 11.95
CA ASN A 62 -7.58 16.64 11.00
C ASN A 62 -7.42 15.28 10.31
N ILE A 63 -8.10 14.27 10.85
CA ILE A 63 -8.05 12.89 10.33
C ILE A 63 -8.52 12.80 8.87
N TYR A 64 -9.52 13.57 8.48
CA TYR A 64 -10.05 13.57 7.11
C TYR A 64 -9.01 14.10 6.12
N ALA A 65 -8.27 15.13 6.50
CA ALA A 65 -7.18 15.66 5.70
C ALA A 65 -6.07 14.61 5.53
N TYR A 66 -5.70 13.90 6.60
CA TYR A 66 -4.67 12.85 6.54
C TYR A 66 -5.08 11.67 5.65
N LEU A 67 -6.34 11.20 5.79
CA LEU A 67 -6.91 10.16 4.94
C LEU A 67 -6.93 10.58 3.46
N LEU A 68 -7.36 11.82 3.18
CA LEU A 68 -7.39 12.35 1.82
C LEU A 68 -5.97 12.49 1.24
N ASN A 69 -5.03 13.01 2.03
CA ASN A 69 -3.63 13.16 1.63
C ASN A 69 -3.01 11.81 1.27
N SER A 70 -3.17 10.80 2.13
CA SER A 70 -2.70 9.43 1.86
C SER A 70 -3.38 8.83 0.64
N THR A 71 -4.70 8.99 0.49
CA THR A 71 -5.43 8.44 -0.66
C THR A 71 -4.92 9.05 -1.96
N VAL A 72 -4.84 10.39 -2.04
CA VAL A 72 -4.39 11.10 -3.24
C VAL A 72 -2.93 10.75 -3.56
N ALA A 73 -2.05 10.77 -2.56
CA ALA A 73 -0.64 10.46 -2.77
C ALA A 73 -0.42 9.00 -3.20
N ALA A 74 -1.16 8.05 -2.62
CA ALA A 74 -1.11 6.64 -3.03
C ALA A 74 -1.65 6.44 -4.44
N LEU A 75 -2.76 7.10 -4.82
CA LEU A 75 -3.29 7.04 -6.18
C LEU A 75 -2.30 7.58 -7.21
N ILE A 76 -1.66 8.72 -6.94
CA ILE A 76 -0.62 9.28 -7.81
C ILE A 76 0.57 8.33 -7.86
N GLY A 77 1.10 7.94 -6.70
CA GLY A 77 2.29 7.09 -6.59
C GLY A 77 2.14 5.75 -7.27
N THR A 78 0.99 5.12 -7.15
CA THR A 78 0.72 3.84 -7.80
C THR A 78 0.36 3.99 -9.27
N GLY A 79 -0.54 4.91 -9.60
CA GLY A 79 -1.01 5.12 -10.97
C GLY A 79 0.13 5.52 -11.89
N LEU A 80 0.94 6.50 -11.48
CA LEU A 80 2.08 6.96 -12.27
C LEU A 80 3.16 5.88 -12.36
N ALA A 81 3.39 5.11 -11.30
CA ALA A 81 4.33 3.98 -11.34
C ALA A 81 3.91 2.94 -12.38
N ILE A 82 2.62 2.60 -12.48
CA ILE A 82 2.11 1.67 -13.49
C ILE A 82 2.25 2.26 -14.90
N VAL A 83 1.90 3.54 -15.08
CA VAL A 83 2.00 4.22 -16.39
C VAL A 83 3.44 4.20 -16.91
N LEU A 84 4.43 4.39 -16.04
CA LEU A 84 5.84 4.35 -16.39
C LEU A 84 6.38 2.92 -16.52
N ALA A 85 6.00 2.03 -15.59
CA ALA A 85 6.51 0.66 -15.54
C ALA A 85 5.93 -0.22 -16.65
N PHE A 86 4.71 0.01 -17.11
CA PHE A 86 4.08 -0.83 -18.14
C PHE A 86 4.85 -0.87 -19.47
N PRO A 87 5.18 0.27 -20.12
CA PRO A 87 5.99 0.24 -21.34
C PRO A 87 7.41 -0.28 -21.10
N ALA A 88 8.02 0.05 -19.97
CA ALA A 88 9.33 -0.49 -19.60
C ALA A 88 9.29 -2.01 -19.42
N ALA A 89 8.24 -2.53 -18.79
CA ALA A 89 8.04 -3.95 -18.56
C ALA A 89 7.81 -4.69 -19.88
N TYR A 90 7.06 -4.10 -20.82
CA TYR A 90 6.87 -4.68 -22.16
C TYR A 90 8.21 -4.81 -22.90
N ALA A 91 9.01 -3.75 -22.93
CA ALA A 91 10.33 -3.77 -23.57
C ALA A 91 11.28 -4.79 -22.90
N ILE A 92 11.27 -4.88 -21.57
CA ILE A 92 12.09 -5.84 -20.81
C ILE A 92 11.62 -7.27 -21.04
N ALA A 93 10.31 -7.55 -21.00
CA ALA A 93 9.76 -8.90 -21.16
C ALA A 93 9.93 -9.45 -22.59
N ARG A 94 10.06 -8.58 -23.59
CA ARG A 94 10.33 -8.97 -24.98
C ARG A 94 11.83 -8.91 -25.34
N SER A 95 12.72 -8.65 -24.37
CA SER A 95 14.18 -8.61 -24.56
C SER A 95 14.92 -9.54 -23.60
N GLU A 96 15.72 -10.47 -24.14
CA GLU A 96 16.57 -11.36 -23.33
C GLU A 96 17.55 -10.57 -22.44
N ALA A 97 18.15 -9.50 -22.96
CA ALA A 97 19.04 -8.62 -22.18
C ALA A 97 18.27 -7.88 -21.09
N GLY A 98 17.02 -7.47 -21.37
CA GLY A 98 16.13 -6.85 -20.39
C GLY A 98 15.90 -7.76 -19.18
N LYS A 99 15.52 -9.02 -19.41
CA LYS A 99 15.26 -9.99 -18.34
C LYS A 99 16.51 -10.34 -17.54
N ARG A 100 17.66 -10.51 -18.21
CA ARG A 100 18.89 -10.99 -17.57
C ARG A 100 19.69 -9.89 -16.86
N LEU A 101 19.58 -8.64 -17.30
CA LEU A 101 20.38 -7.53 -16.77
C LEU A 101 19.52 -6.47 -16.09
N VAL A 102 18.55 -5.91 -16.79
CA VAL A 102 17.79 -4.73 -16.32
C VAL A 102 16.89 -5.09 -15.14
N LEU A 103 16.14 -6.18 -15.24
CA LEU A 103 15.21 -6.59 -14.18
C LEU A 103 15.94 -6.88 -12.84
N PRO A 104 17.03 -7.68 -12.80
CA PRO A 104 17.79 -7.88 -11.56
C PRO A 104 18.36 -6.58 -10.98
N ILE A 105 18.86 -5.66 -11.80
CA ILE A 105 19.38 -4.38 -11.31
C ILE A 105 18.28 -3.58 -10.60
N VAL A 106 17.10 -3.46 -11.22
CA VAL A 106 15.97 -2.73 -10.63
C VAL A 106 15.47 -3.39 -9.34
N ILE A 107 15.46 -4.73 -9.26
CA ILE A 107 15.13 -5.46 -8.04
C ILE A 107 16.13 -5.14 -6.92
N ASN A 108 17.43 -5.16 -7.23
CA ASN A 108 18.48 -4.89 -6.24
C ASN A 108 18.42 -3.45 -5.72
N LEU A 109 17.99 -2.48 -6.51
CA LEU A 109 17.78 -1.10 -6.04
C LEU A 109 16.74 -1.01 -4.91
N ARG A 110 15.78 -1.95 -4.85
CA ARG A 110 14.79 -2.01 -3.76
C ARG A 110 15.39 -2.44 -2.42
N ALA A 111 16.52 -3.16 -2.45
CA ALA A 111 17.23 -3.58 -1.23
C ALA A 111 17.99 -2.42 -0.58
N VAL A 112 18.24 -1.33 -1.31
CA VAL A 112 18.93 -0.16 -0.78
C VAL A 112 18.02 0.54 0.25
N PRO A 113 18.51 0.81 1.47
CA PRO A 113 17.74 1.54 2.47
C PRO A 113 17.36 2.95 1.96
N LEU A 114 16.06 3.24 1.86
CA LEU A 114 15.56 4.52 1.34
C LEU A 114 16.05 5.74 2.14
N ILE A 115 16.36 5.54 3.43
CA ILE A 115 16.91 6.57 4.32
C ILE A 115 18.25 7.14 3.84
N ILE A 116 19.01 6.41 3.03
CA ILE A 116 20.29 6.92 2.48
C ILE A 116 20.03 8.13 1.57
N PHE A 117 18.87 8.14 0.88
CA PHE A 117 18.49 9.21 -0.04
C PHE A 117 17.73 10.36 0.63
N ALA A 118 17.49 10.27 1.94
CA ALA A 118 16.72 11.21 2.74
C ALA A 118 17.14 12.68 2.54
N ILE A 119 18.39 12.99 2.86
CA ILE A 119 18.95 14.36 2.81
C ILE A 119 18.93 14.92 1.38
N PRO A 120 19.50 14.24 0.36
CA PRO A 120 19.55 14.80 -0.99
C PRO A 120 18.14 14.98 -1.58
N LEU A 121 17.20 14.06 -1.33
CA LEU A 121 15.82 14.20 -1.80
C LEU A 121 15.11 15.36 -1.11
N TYR A 122 15.31 15.55 0.20
CA TYR A 122 14.76 16.70 0.91
C TYR A 122 15.25 18.02 0.30
N MET A 123 16.56 18.17 0.09
CA MET A 123 17.14 19.38 -0.52
C MET A 123 16.59 19.64 -1.93
N MET A 124 16.46 18.59 -2.75
CA MET A 124 15.89 18.68 -4.08
C MET A 124 14.42 19.12 -4.03
N TYR A 125 13.62 18.52 -3.15
CA TYR A 125 12.20 18.86 -2.99
C TYR A 125 12.02 20.29 -2.47
N GLN A 126 12.91 20.75 -1.60
CA GLN A 126 12.94 22.13 -1.13
C GLN A 126 13.17 23.09 -2.30
N TRP A 127 14.18 22.83 -3.12
CA TRP A 127 14.52 23.67 -4.26
C TRP A 127 13.41 23.72 -5.32
N LEU A 128 12.74 22.59 -5.56
CA LEU A 128 11.62 22.48 -6.49
C LEU A 128 10.28 22.98 -5.93
N GLY A 129 10.21 23.37 -4.65
CA GLY A 129 8.96 23.77 -4.01
C GLY A 129 7.93 22.65 -3.84
N LEU A 130 8.39 21.38 -3.80
CA LEU A 130 7.53 20.19 -3.68
C LEU A 130 7.26 19.78 -2.23
N LEU A 131 7.95 20.39 -1.25
CA LEU A 131 7.73 20.12 0.17
C LEU A 131 6.30 20.45 0.60
N ASP A 132 5.75 19.58 1.45
CA ASP A 132 4.41 19.69 2.01
C ASP A 132 3.32 19.85 0.92
N THR A 133 3.47 19.09 -0.18
CA THR A 133 2.48 19.00 -1.26
C THR A 133 2.08 17.55 -1.52
N ARG A 134 0.80 17.33 -1.88
CA ARG A 134 0.29 16.00 -2.27
C ARG A 134 0.96 15.47 -3.52
N ILE A 135 1.31 16.36 -4.46
CA ILE A 135 2.00 16.02 -5.70
C ILE A 135 3.42 15.56 -5.40
N GLY A 136 4.17 16.33 -4.60
CA GLY A 136 5.51 15.93 -4.15
C GLY A 136 5.48 14.55 -3.48
N LEU A 137 4.55 14.35 -2.53
CA LEU A 137 4.41 13.05 -1.89
C LEU A 137 4.07 11.94 -2.91
N GLY A 138 3.15 12.17 -3.84
CA GLY A 138 2.83 11.19 -4.89
C GLY A 138 4.01 10.86 -5.81
N LEU A 139 4.86 11.84 -6.14
CA LEU A 139 6.03 11.64 -6.98
C LEU A 139 7.09 10.76 -6.31
N ILE A 140 7.39 10.97 -5.02
CA ILE A 140 8.33 10.08 -4.32
C ILE A 140 7.76 8.67 -4.18
N LEU A 141 6.45 8.54 -3.92
CA LEU A 141 5.78 7.24 -3.85
C LEU A 141 5.76 6.53 -5.20
N THR A 142 5.81 7.26 -6.32
CA THR A 142 6.01 6.70 -7.65
C THR A 142 7.36 5.99 -7.76
N ILE A 143 8.43 6.64 -7.28
CA ILE A 143 9.79 6.08 -7.29
C ILE A 143 9.86 4.83 -6.40
N VAL A 144 9.26 4.88 -5.21
CA VAL A 144 9.19 3.74 -4.29
C VAL A 144 8.44 2.55 -4.90
N ASN A 145 7.35 2.82 -5.62
CA ASN A 145 6.53 1.78 -6.25
C ASN A 145 7.06 1.25 -7.58
N ALA A 146 7.85 2.03 -8.32
CA ALA A 146 8.29 1.66 -9.67
C ALA A 146 8.97 0.29 -9.75
N PRO A 147 9.89 -0.11 -8.85
CA PRO A 147 10.50 -1.44 -8.88
C PRO A 147 9.48 -2.56 -8.68
N LEU A 148 8.56 -2.40 -7.74
CA LEU A 148 7.49 -3.38 -7.48
C LEU A 148 6.57 -3.53 -8.70
N ALA A 149 6.17 -2.42 -9.29
CA ALA A 149 5.33 -2.42 -10.48
C ALA A 149 6.03 -3.09 -11.66
N LEU A 150 7.31 -2.77 -11.89
CA LEU A 150 8.08 -3.33 -12.98
C LEU A 150 8.21 -4.85 -12.86
N VAL A 151 8.51 -5.38 -11.66
CA VAL A 151 8.66 -6.82 -11.45
C VAL A 151 7.37 -7.58 -11.73
N ILE A 152 6.25 -7.10 -11.18
CA ILE A 152 4.94 -7.76 -11.37
C ILE A 152 4.57 -7.75 -12.86
N LEU A 153 4.74 -6.60 -13.53
CA LEU A 153 4.36 -6.45 -14.93
C LEU A 153 5.28 -7.21 -15.88
N VAL A 154 6.60 -7.26 -15.63
CA VAL A 154 7.53 -8.06 -16.45
C VAL A 154 7.19 -9.54 -16.38
N ASN A 155 6.91 -10.06 -15.18
CA ASN A 155 6.52 -11.45 -15.01
C ASN A 155 5.20 -11.75 -15.73
N ALA A 156 4.18 -10.90 -15.55
CA ALA A 156 2.88 -11.08 -16.19
C ALA A 156 2.94 -10.99 -17.73
N ILE A 157 3.75 -10.09 -18.28
CA ILE A 157 3.93 -9.97 -19.74
C ILE A 157 4.76 -11.15 -20.28
N SER A 158 5.69 -11.68 -19.50
CA SER A 158 6.49 -12.85 -19.89
C SER A 158 5.66 -14.13 -20.02
N ASP A 159 4.53 -14.22 -19.30
CA ASP A 159 3.56 -15.32 -19.45
C ASP A 159 2.69 -15.18 -20.71
N VAL A 160 2.68 -14.02 -21.38
CA VAL A 160 1.95 -13.82 -22.63
C VAL A 160 2.77 -14.40 -23.79
N PRO A 161 2.21 -15.36 -24.57
CA PRO A 161 2.90 -15.94 -25.72
C PRO A 161 3.42 -14.87 -26.69
N VAL A 162 4.64 -15.04 -27.19
CA VAL A 162 5.28 -14.07 -28.11
C VAL A 162 4.58 -14.10 -29.48
N GLU A 163 3.99 -15.22 -29.83
CA GLU A 163 3.25 -15.47 -31.07
C GLU A 163 2.07 -14.51 -31.23
N LEU A 164 1.48 -14.03 -30.12
CA LEU A 164 0.44 -13.01 -30.16
C LEU A 164 0.96 -11.65 -30.64
N ASP A 165 2.19 -11.30 -30.26
CA ASP A 165 2.85 -10.08 -30.72
C ASP A 165 3.20 -10.19 -32.22
N GLU A 166 3.64 -11.37 -32.65
CA GLU A 166 4.00 -11.64 -34.05
C GLU A 166 2.76 -11.64 -34.96
N ALA A 167 1.68 -12.32 -34.55
CA ALA A 167 0.43 -12.35 -35.30
C ALA A 167 -0.13 -10.93 -35.50
N ALA A 168 -0.17 -10.12 -34.43
CA ALA A 168 -0.64 -8.74 -34.53
C ALA A 168 0.25 -7.87 -35.44
N LYS A 169 1.58 -8.09 -35.45
CA LYS A 169 2.49 -7.40 -36.37
C LYS A 169 2.31 -7.82 -37.83
N VAL A 170 2.00 -9.09 -38.09
CA VAL A 170 1.63 -9.58 -39.43
C VAL A 170 0.33 -8.91 -39.90
N ASP A 171 -0.61 -8.66 -38.99
CA ASP A 171 -1.84 -7.87 -39.26
C ASP A 171 -1.59 -6.36 -39.37
N GLY A 172 -0.33 -5.90 -39.34
CA GLY A 172 0.07 -4.51 -39.52
C GLY A 172 0.08 -3.67 -38.24
N ALA A 173 -0.09 -4.27 -37.06
CA ALA A 173 0.00 -3.54 -35.80
C ALA A 173 1.44 -3.14 -35.47
N ASN A 174 1.65 -1.88 -35.08
CA ASN A 174 2.91 -1.42 -34.50
C ASN A 174 3.06 -1.84 -33.03
N SER A 175 4.26 -1.73 -32.47
CA SER A 175 4.56 -2.18 -31.09
C SER A 175 3.67 -1.52 -30.02
N LEU A 176 3.29 -0.25 -30.19
CA LEU A 176 2.39 0.44 -29.26
C LEU A 176 0.97 -0.15 -29.33
N GLN A 177 0.48 -0.46 -30.53
CA GLN A 177 -0.80 -1.13 -30.73
C GLN A 177 -0.79 -2.53 -30.12
N VAL A 178 0.26 -3.32 -30.34
CA VAL A 178 0.42 -4.65 -29.71
C VAL A 178 0.35 -4.52 -28.18
N MET A 179 1.15 -3.62 -27.61
CA MET A 179 1.18 -3.42 -26.16
C MET A 179 -0.18 -2.98 -25.59
N MET A 180 -0.86 -2.03 -26.23
CA MET A 180 -2.10 -1.44 -25.69
C MET A 180 -3.36 -2.23 -26.00
N MET A 181 -3.42 -2.91 -27.16
CA MET A 181 -4.63 -3.58 -27.65
C MET A 181 -4.58 -5.10 -27.45
N ILE A 182 -3.38 -5.71 -27.40
CA ILE A 182 -3.22 -7.16 -27.23
C ILE A 182 -2.74 -7.49 -25.82
N VAL A 183 -1.58 -6.96 -25.41
CA VAL A 183 -0.96 -7.33 -24.14
C VAL A 183 -1.74 -6.79 -22.94
N ARG A 184 -2.08 -5.50 -22.94
CA ARG A 184 -2.77 -4.84 -21.81
C ARG A 184 -4.08 -5.55 -21.39
N PRO A 185 -5.00 -5.93 -22.30
CA PRO A 185 -6.20 -6.66 -21.92
C PRO A 185 -5.91 -8.03 -21.30
N VAL A 186 -4.91 -8.75 -21.83
CA VAL A 186 -4.52 -10.09 -21.35
C VAL A 186 -3.95 -10.01 -19.93
N ILE A 187 -3.08 -9.03 -19.66
CA ILE A 187 -2.47 -8.85 -18.34
C ILE A 187 -3.33 -8.00 -17.38
N ARG A 188 -4.59 -7.69 -17.71
CA ARG A 188 -5.47 -6.86 -16.87
C ARG A 188 -5.53 -7.33 -15.40
N PRO A 189 -5.60 -8.65 -15.08
CA PRO A 189 -5.54 -9.10 -13.70
C PRO A 189 -4.24 -8.68 -13.00
N ALA A 190 -3.10 -8.78 -13.68
CA ALA A 190 -1.81 -8.37 -13.14
C ALA A 190 -1.73 -6.85 -12.92
N LEU A 191 -2.26 -6.03 -13.83
CA LEU A 191 -2.34 -4.57 -13.64
C LEU A 191 -3.13 -4.19 -12.38
N VAL A 192 -4.24 -4.89 -12.13
CA VAL A 192 -5.05 -4.69 -10.91
C VAL A 192 -4.26 -5.12 -9.67
N THR A 193 -3.61 -6.28 -9.72
CA THR A 193 -2.73 -6.76 -8.63
C THR A 193 -1.58 -5.77 -8.35
N THR A 194 -0.94 -5.23 -9.38
CA THR A 194 0.09 -4.19 -9.25
C THR A 194 -0.47 -2.94 -8.60
N PHE A 195 -1.67 -2.51 -8.98
CA PHE A 195 -2.32 -1.35 -8.38
C PHE A 195 -2.59 -1.57 -6.88
N ILE A 196 -3.08 -2.75 -6.49
CA ILE A 196 -3.38 -3.04 -5.09
C ILE A 196 -2.11 -3.04 -4.25
N PHE A 197 -1.10 -3.81 -4.66
CA PHE A 197 0.16 -3.87 -3.92
C PHE A 197 0.88 -2.52 -3.91
N GLY A 198 0.84 -1.77 -5.01
CA GLY A 198 1.39 -0.43 -5.06
C GLY A 198 0.64 0.54 -4.15
N PHE A 199 -0.69 0.48 -4.10
CA PHE A 199 -1.50 1.35 -3.25
C PHE A 199 -1.23 1.07 -1.77
N ILE A 200 -1.21 -0.21 -1.37
CA ILE A 200 -0.90 -0.61 0.01
C ILE A 200 0.54 -0.20 0.37
N THR A 201 1.50 -0.39 -0.54
CA THR A 201 2.89 0.03 -0.34
C THR A 201 3.00 1.54 -0.14
N ALA A 202 2.35 2.32 -0.99
CA ALA A 202 2.36 3.78 -0.90
C ALA A 202 1.60 4.30 0.33
N TRP A 203 0.49 3.65 0.70
CA TRP A 203 -0.29 3.98 1.89
C TRP A 203 0.51 3.80 3.18
N ASN A 204 1.27 2.71 3.25
CA ASN A 204 2.09 2.35 4.42
C ASN A 204 3.43 3.08 4.47
N GLU A 205 3.77 3.89 3.46
CA GLU A 205 5.00 4.65 3.49
C GLU A 205 4.91 5.69 4.61
N PHE A 206 5.90 5.65 5.51
CA PHE A 206 6.03 6.57 6.63
C PHE A 206 7.22 7.52 6.51
N LEU A 207 8.38 7.05 6.02
CA LEU A 207 9.63 7.79 6.06
C LEU A 207 9.56 9.08 5.24
N PHE A 208 9.16 8.97 3.97
CA PHE A 208 9.07 10.13 3.08
C PHE A 208 7.90 11.03 3.44
N GLY A 209 6.80 10.45 3.96
CA GLY A 209 5.73 11.23 4.57
C GLY A 209 6.27 12.13 5.69
N LEU A 210 7.00 11.56 6.64
CA LEU A 210 7.54 12.28 7.80
C LEU A 210 8.55 13.35 7.38
N MET A 211 9.38 13.04 6.39
CA MET A 211 10.45 13.93 5.96
C MET A 211 10.00 15.09 5.09
N LEU A 212 9.03 14.86 4.20
CA LEU A 212 8.68 15.81 3.13
C LEU A 212 7.41 16.60 3.43
N THR A 213 6.70 16.32 4.53
CA THR A 213 5.44 16.98 4.89
C THR A 213 5.50 17.61 6.26
N THR A 214 4.71 18.66 6.48
CA THR A 214 4.74 19.43 7.73
C THR A 214 3.35 19.75 8.25
N SER A 215 2.40 20.14 7.38
CA SER A 215 1.07 20.56 7.83
C SER A 215 -0.03 20.30 6.80
N ARG A 216 0.19 20.60 5.52
CA ARG A 216 -0.84 20.54 4.47
C ARG A 216 -0.98 19.14 3.88
N ALA A 217 0.15 18.47 3.63
CA ALA A 217 0.20 17.21 2.90
C ALA A 217 0.47 15.98 3.78
N VAL A 218 0.40 16.14 5.11
CA VAL A 218 0.67 15.07 6.08
C VAL A 218 -0.17 13.83 5.77
N PRO A 219 0.44 12.66 5.52
CA PRO A 219 -0.29 11.42 5.28
C PRO A 219 -0.80 10.80 6.58
N MET A 220 -1.76 9.88 6.44
CA MET A 220 -2.39 9.11 7.51
C MET A 220 -1.39 8.43 8.45
N THR A 221 -0.33 7.81 7.92
CA THR A 221 0.71 7.13 8.70
C THR A 221 1.45 8.09 9.64
N VAL A 222 1.79 9.28 9.15
CA VAL A 222 2.47 10.34 9.92
C VAL A 222 1.49 11.00 10.88
N GLY A 223 0.30 11.35 10.42
CA GLY A 223 -0.74 11.95 11.26
C GLY A 223 -1.13 11.05 12.43
N ALA A 224 -1.19 9.73 12.21
CA ALA A 224 -1.45 8.76 13.28
C ALA A 224 -0.34 8.74 14.35
N SER A 225 0.92 8.96 13.96
CA SER A 225 2.05 8.97 14.90
C SER A 225 1.92 10.08 15.96
N PHE A 226 1.24 11.19 15.64
CA PHE A 226 1.05 12.29 16.57
C PHE A 226 0.17 11.94 17.78
N PHE A 227 -0.67 10.91 17.66
CA PHE A 227 -1.52 10.43 18.76
C PHE A 227 -0.76 9.57 19.78
N PHE A 228 0.48 9.18 19.46
CA PHE A 228 1.40 8.53 20.39
C PHE A 228 2.34 9.52 21.09
N ALA A 229 2.38 10.79 20.65
CA ALA A 229 3.20 11.80 21.29
C ALA A 229 2.56 12.24 22.62
N ALA A 230 3.23 11.95 23.74
CA ALA A 230 2.79 12.36 25.07
C ALA A 230 2.91 13.88 25.22
N SER A 231 1.79 14.60 25.03
CA SER A 231 1.70 16.03 25.33
C SER A 231 1.39 16.25 26.81
N GLY A 232 2.35 15.86 27.67
CA GLY A 232 2.32 16.13 29.12
C GLY A 232 1.41 15.24 29.98
N GLY A 233 0.59 14.36 29.39
CA GLY A 233 -0.38 13.50 30.11
C GLY A 233 -0.29 11.99 29.81
N GLY A 234 0.77 11.53 29.14
CA GLY A 234 0.89 10.15 28.66
C GLY A 234 0.11 9.88 27.36
N VAL A 235 0.19 8.64 26.87
CA VAL A 235 -0.48 8.22 25.61
C VAL A 235 -1.95 7.92 25.89
N LYS A 236 -2.85 8.53 25.12
CA LYS A 236 -4.27 8.16 25.10
C LYS A 236 -4.49 6.93 24.22
N TRP A 237 -4.24 5.75 24.78
CA TRP A 237 -4.29 4.48 24.04
C TRP A 237 -5.62 4.21 23.33
N GLY A 238 -6.75 4.61 23.93
CA GLY A 238 -8.08 4.49 23.31
C GLY A 238 -8.18 5.33 22.02
N THR A 239 -7.87 6.63 22.12
CA THR A 239 -7.84 7.56 20.98
C THR A 239 -6.84 7.12 19.91
N ALA A 240 -5.61 6.75 20.29
CA ALA A 240 -4.59 6.27 19.36
C ALA A 240 -5.03 5.00 18.62
N SER A 241 -5.68 4.07 19.33
CA SER A 241 -6.25 2.86 18.73
C SER A 241 -7.39 3.18 17.75
N ALA A 242 -8.28 4.11 18.09
CA ALA A 242 -9.34 4.56 17.18
C ALA A 242 -8.76 5.16 15.87
N VAL A 243 -7.69 5.96 15.98
CA VAL A 243 -6.98 6.51 14.81
C VAL A 243 -6.38 5.40 13.94
N MET A 244 -5.75 4.39 14.53
CA MET A 244 -5.21 3.25 13.80
C MET A 244 -6.31 2.49 13.05
N MET A 245 -7.46 2.26 13.69
CA MET A 245 -8.59 1.56 13.06
C MET A 245 -9.11 2.36 11.86
N LEU A 246 -9.31 3.68 12.01
CA LEU A 246 -9.72 4.54 10.90
C LEU A 246 -8.69 4.58 9.77
N GLY A 247 -7.40 4.64 10.11
CA GLY A 247 -6.31 4.66 9.13
C GLY A 247 -6.13 3.35 8.36
N ALA A 248 -6.54 2.23 8.95
CA ALA A 248 -6.51 0.92 8.31
C ALA A 248 -7.70 0.65 7.37
N LEU A 249 -8.79 1.43 7.48
CA LEU A 249 -10.00 1.21 6.68
C LEU A 249 -9.75 1.26 5.17
N PRO A 250 -9.06 2.26 4.59
CA PRO A 250 -8.90 2.35 3.14
C PRO A 250 -8.15 1.15 2.52
N PRO A 251 -6.97 0.71 3.01
CA PRO A 251 -6.33 -0.48 2.48
C PRO A 251 -7.12 -1.76 2.77
N ALA A 252 -7.82 -1.86 3.91
CA ALA A 252 -8.67 -3.01 4.22
C ALA A 252 -9.86 -3.13 3.25
N LEU A 253 -10.56 -2.03 2.99
CA LEU A 253 -11.67 -1.98 2.02
C LEU A 253 -11.17 -2.31 0.61
N LEU A 254 -10.02 -1.76 0.19
CA LEU A 254 -9.43 -2.10 -1.11
C LEU A 254 -9.12 -3.61 -1.19
N GLY A 255 -8.54 -4.19 -0.13
CA GLY A 255 -8.30 -5.63 -0.04
C GLY A 255 -9.57 -6.48 -0.14
N LEU A 256 -10.67 -6.05 0.49
CA LEU A 256 -11.96 -6.75 0.45
C LEU A 256 -12.59 -6.74 -0.93
N VAL A 257 -12.66 -5.57 -1.60
CA VAL A 257 -13.25 -5.45 -2.93
C VAL A 257 -12.46 -6.28 -3.94
N MET A 258 -11.14 -6.38 -3.76
CA MET A 258 -10.23 -7.01 -4.71
C MET A 258 -9.87 -8.46 -4.35
N TYR A 259 -10.39 -9.00 -3.24
CA TYR A 259 -10.10 -10.36 -2.74
C TYR A 259 -10.25 -11.43 -3.84
N ARG A 260 -11.32 -11.34 -4.65
CA ARG A 260 -11.61 -12.30 -5.73
C ARG A 260 -10.56 -12.32 -6.85
N GLN A 261 -9.91 -11.19 -7.10
CA GLN A 261 -8.90 -11.05 -8.17
C GLN A 261 -7.54 -11.55 -7.69
N ILE A 262 -7.20 -11.25 -6.43
CA ILE A 262 -5.98 -11.75 -5.79
C ILE A 262 -6.04 -13.28 -5.69
N SER A 263 -7.17 -13.83 -5.20
CA SER A 263 -7.32 -15.28 -5.06
C SER A 263 -7.19 -16.03 -6.39
N GLY A 264 -7.76 -15.50 -7.48
CA GLY A 264 -7.65 -16.11 -8.81
C GLY A 264 -6.21 -16.11 -9.37
N SER A 265 -5.46 -15.03 -9.15
CA SER A 265 -4.07 -14.91 -9.60
C SER A 265 -3.09 -15.79 -8.81
N MET A 266 -3.28 -15.91 -7.48
CA MET A 266 -2.43 -16.73 -6.62
C MET A 266 -2.64 -18.23 -6.81
N THR A 267 -3.89 -18.65 -7.09
CA THR A 267 -4.16 -20.07 -7.35
C THR A 267 -3.59 -20.52 -8.70
N ALA A 268 -3.59 -19.67 -9.73
CA ALA A 268 -3.04 -20.03 -11.04
C ALA A 268 -1.52 -20.29 -11.02
N GLY A 269 -0.77 -19.59 -10.14
CA GLY A 269 0.67 -19.81 -9.96
C GLY A 269 1.03 -21.02 -9.10
N ALA A 270 0.13 -21.47 -8.22
CA ALA A 270 0.38 -22.57 -7.27
C ALA A 270 0.16 -23.97 -7.85
N VAL A 271 -0.49 -24.11 -9.01
CA VAL A 271 -0.74 -25.41 -9.67
C VAL A 271 0.26 -25.72 -10.79
N LYS A 272 1.32 -24.92 -10.95
CA LYS A 272 2.50 -25.31 -11.75
C LYS A 272 3.45 -26.10 -10.83
N GLY A 273 3.03 -27.30 -10.45
CA GLY A 273 3.78 -28.27 -9.66
C GLY A 273 3.32 -29.68 -9.98
#